data_AF-A0A1D3LA80-F1
#
_entry.id   AF-A0A1D3LA80-F1
#
_cell.length_a   1.000
_cell.length_b   1.000
_cell.length_c   1.000
_cell.angle_alpha   90.00
_cell.angle_beta   90.00
_cell.angle_gamma   90.00
#
_symmetry.space_group_name_H-M   'P 1'
#
loop_
_entity.id
_entity.type
_entity.pdbx_description
1 polymer ?
#
loop_
_entity_poly.entity_id
_entity_poly.type
_entity_poly.pdbx_seq_one_letter_code
_entity_poly.pdbx_strand_id
1 'polypeptide(L)'
;MCRGFKSVWPDLSGSVGEDGNSPSSINDYCETLFKNNNCDDYIDKVNAVSFWLFVQNFGDDSSLTKNIDSNTNIFHYIMIWLIYTLKLKSDDKVMEFYNKCINPTREYTNSIKDTNGYNIYKDPIDNKLKLMNEGINDISKFYDAFKSLCNMYNGFNPDDSGCTENLNDAKKFAEKYEILLNNNNNNDTDTEDSLYSQILSILSTDYDNFVKKCYEKKGCGNFPSLPVYPRSFSIKVTLIPITFIFVAIPIFLEFAYK
;
A
#
# COMPACT_ATOMS: atom_id res chain seq x y z
N MET A 1 -0.52 8.46 8.22
CA MET A 1 -0.98 7.58 7.13
C MET A 1 -2.19 6.70 7.51
N CYS A 2 -2.07 5.50 8.11
CA CYS A 2 -3.21 4.57 8.27
C CYS A 2 -4.43 5.11 9.04
N ARG A 3 -4.21 5.99 10.03
CA ARG A 3 -5.32 6.70 10.71
C ARG A 3 -6.12 7.60 9.77
N GLY A 4 -5.45 8.25 8.81
CA GLY A 4 -6.12 9.06 7.78
C GLY A 4 -6.91 8.23 6.78
N PHE A 5 -6.44 7.01 6.45
CA PHE A 5 -7.25 6.09 5.64
C PHE A 5 -8.48 5.57 6.38
N LYS A 6 -8.37 5.37 7.71
CA LYS A 6 -9.51 5.00 8.55
C LYS A 6 -10.65 6.01 8.47
N SER A 7 -10.34 7.33 8.43
CA SER A 7 -11.37 8.36 8.31
C SER A 7 -11.99 8.41 6.92
N VAL A 8 -11.24 8.08 5.87
CA VAL A 8 -11.69 8.17 4.47
C VAL A 8 -12.52 6.98 4.00
N TRP A 9 -12.26 5.76 4.49
CA TRP A 9 -12.99 4.58 4.02
C TRP A 9 -14.51 4.65 4.21
N PRO A 10 -15.04 5.08 5.37
CA PRO A 10 -16.49 5.17 5.59
C PRO A 10 -17.18 6.17 4.64
N ASP A 11 -16.52 7.29 4.35
CA ASP A 11 -17.07 8.38 3.54
C ASP A 11 -17.28 7.98 2.08
N LEU A 12 -16.43 7.11 1.53
CA LEU A 12 -16.56 6.61 0.17
C LEU A 12 -17.49 5.39 0.04
N SER A 13 -17.69 4.62 1.11
CA SER A 13 -18.66 3.52 1.13
C SER A 13 -20.09 3.96 1.48
N GLY A 14 -20.29 5.23 1.83
CA GLY A 14 -21.58 5.76 2.27
C GLY A 14 -22.02 5.24 3.65
N SER A 15 -21.09 4.72 4.44
CA SER A 15 -21.34 4.18 5.78
C SER A 15 -20.83 5.18 6.84
N VAL A 16 -21.65 5.50 7.83
CA VAL A 16 -21.24 6.32 8.98
C VAL A 16 -20.36 5.48 9.90
N GLY A 17 -19.14 5.93 10.20
CA GLY A 17 -18.24 5.28 11.17
C GLY A 17 -18.79 5.42 12.60
N GLU A 18 -18.69 4.35 13.41
CA GLU A 18 -19.21 4.28 14.78
C GLU A 18 -18.27 4.85 15.86
N ASP A 19 -17.12 5.40 15.48
CA ASP A 19 -16.11 5.91 16.40
C ASP A 19 -16.08 7.45 16.42
N GLY A 20 -16.39 8.01 17.60
CA GLY A 20 -16.64 9.43 17.88
C GLY A 20 -15.47 10.42 17.74
N ASN A 21 -14.57 10.20 16.78
CA ASN A 21 -13.74 11.26 16.22
C ASN A 21 -14.28 11.52 14.82
N SER A 22 -15.05 12.61 14.69
CA SER A 22 -15.92 12.91 13.55
C SER A 22 -15.32 12.48 12.21
N PRO A 23 -16.01 11.65 11.39
CA PRO A 23 -15.63 11.52 9.99
C PRO A 23 -15.69 12.92 9.39
N SER A 24 -14.57 13.40 8.87
CA SER A 24 -14.59 14.61 8.06
C SER A 24 -15.55 14.34 6.92
N SER A 25 -16.65 15.09 6.86
CA SER A 25 -17.67 14.81 5.86
C SER A 25 -17.05 15.00 4.47
N ILE A 26 -17.60 14.35 3.43
CA ILE A 26 -17.11 14.58 2.07
C ILE A 26 -17.02 16.08 1.73
N ASN A 27 -17.91 16.90 2.31
CA ASN A 27 -17.91 18.34 2.18
C ASN A 27 -16.64 18.99 2.75
N ASP A 28 -16.11 18.51 3.87
CA ASP A 28 -14.90 19.06 4.51
C ASP A 28 -13.67 18.86 3.61
N TYR A 29 -13.54 17.69 2.98
CA TYR A 29 -12.49 17.45 1.98
C TYR A 29 -12.68 18.36 0.77
N CYS A 30 -13.92 18.52 0.30
CA CYS A 30 -14.25 19.42 -0.80
C CYS A 30 -13.91 20.89 -0.49
N GLU A 31 -14.21 21.38 0.71
CA GLU A 31 -13.89 22.74 1.17
C GLU A 31 -12.38 22.97 1.35
N THR A 32 -11.62 21.89 1.57
CA THR A 32 -10.16 21.94 1.60
C THR A 32 -9.60 22.24 0.21
N LEU A 33 -10.17 21.64 -0.85
CA LEU A 33 -9.66 21.76 -2.21
C LEU A 33 -10.28 22.91 -3.03
N PHE A 34 -11.60 23.11 -2.92
CA PHE A 34 -12.38 23.96 -3.82
C PHE A 34 -12.83 25.27 -3.16
N LYS A 35 -13.07 26.31 -3.97
CA LYS A 35 -13.49 27.64 -3.49
C LYS A 35 -14.96 27.73 -3.05
N ASN A 36 -15.89 27.02 -3.69
CA ASN A 36 -17.33 26.91 -3.34
C ASN A 36 -18.04 25.93 -4.30
N ASN A 37 -18.78 24.93 -3.80
CA ASN A 37 -19.71 24.03 -4.52
C ASN A 37 -19.19 23.31 -5.79
N ASN A 38 -17.88 23.21 -6.01
CA ASN A 38 -17.31 22.53 -7.19
C ASN A 38 -16.97 21.07 -6.94
N CYS A 39 -17.71 20.41 -6.04
CA CYS A 39 -17.42 19.05 -5.57
C CYS A 39 -18.64 18.13 -5.72
N ASP A 40 -19.33 18.26 -6.83
CA ASP A 40 -20.62 17.60 -7.04
C ASP A 40 -20.46 16.19 -7.59
N ASP A 41 -19.52 16.02 -8.53
CA ASP A 41 -19.31 14.74 -9.18
C ASP A 41 -18.29 13.85 -8.46
N TYR A 42 -18.28 12.58 -8.88
CA TYR A 42 -17.48 11.54 -8.27
C TYR A 42 -15.97 11.81 -8.38
N ILE A 43 -15.51 12.35 -9.50
CA ILE A 43 -14.08 12.63 -9.72
C ILE A 43 -13.63 13.76 -8.79
N ASP A 44 -14.48 14.78 -8.59
CA ASP A 44 -14.15 15.87 -7.67
C ASP A 44 -14.05 15.41 -6.22
N LYS A 45 -14.96 14.54 -5.80
CA LYS A 45 -14.94 13.91 -4.47
C LYS A 45 -13.67 13.10 -4.26
N VAL A 46 -13.32 12.24 -5.21
CA VAL A 46 -12.09 11.44 -5.14
C VAL A 46 -10.85 12.34 -5.12
N ASN A 47 -10.81 13.40 -5.94
CA ASN A 47 -9.70 14.35 -5.99
C ASN A 47 -9.55 15.17 -4.70
N ALA A 48 -10.67 15.58 -4.10
CA ALA A 48 -10.69 16.28 -2.82
C ALA A 48 -10.13 15.41 -1.70
N VAL A 49 -10.57 14.15 -1.64
CA VAL A 49 -10.09 13.19 -0.65
C VAL A 49 -8.61 12.85 -0.86
N SER A 50 -8.17 12.61 -2.11
CA SER A 50 -6.75 12.37 -2.38
C SER A 50 -5.90 13.59 -2.01
N PHE A 51 -6.30 14.79 -2.43
CA PHE A 51 -5.60 16.02 -2.05
C PHE A 51 -5.47 16.16 -0.53
N TRP A 52 -6.55 15.91 0.21
CA TRP A 52 -6.51 15.90 1.67
C TRP A 52 -5.54 14.85 2.22
N LEU A 53 -5.53 13.62 1.71
CA LEU A 53 -4.55 12.59 2.10
C LEU A 53 -3.11 13.05 1.88
N PHE A 54 -2.82 13.75 0.78
CA PHE A 54 -1.50 14.32 0.53
C PHE A 54 -1.15 15.44 1.51
N VAL A 55 -2.06 16.39 1.73
CA VAL A 55 -1.87 17.48 2.70
C VAL A 55 -1.60 16.91 4.10
N GLN A 56 -2.34 15.90 4.54
CA GLN A 56 -2.18 15.30 5.87
C GLN A 56 -0.84 14.57 6.07
N ASN A 57 -0.21 14.09 5.00
CA ASN A 57 1.03 13.32 5.10
C ASN A 57 2.28 14.10 4.65
N PHE A 58 2.12 15.16 3.85
CA PHE A 58 3.24 15.91 3.25
C PHE A 58 3.10 17.44 3.33
N GLY A 59 1.96 17.95 3.82
CA GLY A 59 1.69 19.39 3.92
C GLY A 59 1.99 19.98 5.30
N ASP A 60 1.90 21.31 5.37
CA ASP A 60 1.95 22.12 6.58
C ASP A 60 0.65 22.93 6.69
N ASP A 61 0.00 22.94 7.87
CA ASP A 61 -1.16 23.79 8.20
C ASP A 61 -2.25 23.86 7.11
N SER A 62 -2.62 22.72 6.52
CA SER A 62 -3.62 22.51 5.45
C SER A 62 -3.19 22.83 4.00
N SER A 63 -1.91 23.08 3.76
CA SER A 63 -1.40 23.38 2.40
C SER A 63 -0.17 22.55 2.03
N LEU A 64 0.00 22.30 0.74
CA LEU A 64 1.23 21.72 0.21
C LEU A 64 2.15 22.85 -0.23
N THR A 65 3.23 23.04 0.52
CA THR A 65 4.21 24.12 0.27
C THR A 65 5.57 23.60 -0.20
N LYS A 66 5.77 22.27 -0.19
CA LYS A 66 7.02 21.60 -0.50
C LYS A 66 6.81 20.46 -1.49
N ASN A 67 7.83 20.19 -2.29
CA ASN A 67 7.82 19.08 -3.25
C ASN A 67 7.65 17.74 -2.53
N ILE A 68 6.80 16.88 -3.10
CA ILE A 68 6.52 15.55 -2.58
C ILE A 68 7.47 14.55 -3.24
N ASP A 69 8.14 13.73 -2.42
CA ASP A 69 8.90 12.59 -2.92
C ASP A 69 7.95 11.43 -3.26
N SER A 70 7.79 11.18 -4.57
CA SER A 70 6.91 10.15 -5.12
C SER A 70 7.40 8.72 -4.89
N ASN A 71 8.60 8.54 -4.35
CA ASN A 71 9.17 7.22 -4.05
C ASN A 71 8.89 6.75 -2.62
N THR A 72 8.29 7.59 -1.79
CA THR A 72 7.96 7.21 -0.40
C THR A 72 6.87 6.12 -0.34
N ASN A 73 6.91 5.29 0.70
CA ASN A 73 5.89 4.27 0.95
C ASN A 73 4.48 4.87 1.00
N ILE A 74 4.35 6.02 1.68
CA ILE A 74 3.09 6.75 1.82
C ILE A 74 2.52 7.16 0.45
N PHE A 75 3.37 7.65 -0.45
CA PHE A 75 2.95 8.02 -1.80
C PHE A 75 2.36 6.81 -2.54
N HIS A 76 3.05 5.67 -2.51
CA HIS A 76 2.58 4.44 -3.14
C HIS A 76 1.23 4.00 -2.60
N TYR A 77 1.01 4.06 -1.28
CA TYR A 77 -0.27 3.70 -0.68
C TYR A 77 -1.42 4.63 -1.09
N ILE A 78 -1.18 5.94 -1.15
CA ILE A 78 -2.20 6.89 -1.64
C ILE A 78 -2.52 6.60 -3.11
N MET A 79 -1.53 6.29 -3.94
CA MET A 79 -1.75 5.92 -5.34
C MET A 79 -2.51 4.59 -5.51
N ILE A 80 -2.18 3.57 -4.72
CA ILE A 80 -2.93 2.29 -4.70
C ILE A 80 -4.39 2.55 -4.37
N TRP A 81 -4.66 3.33 -3.32
CA TRP A 81 -6.02 3.70 -2.94
C TRP A 81 -6.72 4.51 -4.04
N LEU A 82 -6.04 5.48 -4.66
CA LEU A 82 -6.63 6.35 -5.68
C LEU A 82 -7.05 5.54 -6.91
N ILE A 83 -6.14 4.73 -7.45
CA ILE A 83 -6.39 3.91 -8.65
C ILE A 83 -7.46 2.86 -8.36
N TYR A 84 -7.37 2.17 -7.22
CA TYR A 84 -8.38 1.20 -6.81
C TYR A 84 -9.76 1.83 -6.69
N THR A 85 -9.85 2.97 -6.00
CA THR A 85 -11.11 3.72 -5.81
C THR A 85 -11.72 4.08 -7.16
N LEU A 86 -10.94 4.63 -8.09
CA LEU A 86 -11.41 4.97 -9.44
C LEU A 86 -11.89 3.72 -10.20
N LYS A 87 -11.11 2.63 -10.19
CA LYS A 87 -11.44 1.37 -10.86
C LYS A 87 -12.65 0.65 -10.27
N LEU A 88 -12.98 0.86 -8.99
CA LEU A 88 -14.23 0.36 -8.41
C LEU A 88 -15.46 0.88 -9.16
N LYS A 89 -15.38 2.08 -9.75
CA LYS A 89 -16.48 2.66 -10.52
C LYS A 89 -16.45 2.23 -11.99
N SER A 90 -15.29 2.33 -12.64
CA SER A 90 -14.98 1.70 -13.94
C SER A 90 -13.52 1.97 -14.31
N ASP A 91 -12.95 1.17 -15.22
CA ASP A 91 -11.56 1.34 -15.67
C ASP A 91 -11.31 2.72 -16.32
N ASP A 92 -12.29 3.26 -17.04
CA ASP A 92 -12.21 4.57 -17.70
C ASP A 92 -12.05 5.73 -16.69
N LYS A 93 -12.43 5.54 -15.41
CA LYS A 93 -12.35 6.62 -14.41
C LYS A 93 -10.93 7.06 -14.09
N VAL A 94 -9.93 6.21 -14.30
CA VAL A 94 -8.53 6.62 -14.16
C VAL A 94 -8.17 7.67 -15.21
N MET A 95 -8.64 7.48 -16.44
CA MET A 95 -8.38 8.43 -17.53
C MET A 95 -9.24 9.69 -17.42
N GLU A 96 -10.49 9.56 -16.97
CA GLU A 96 -11.32 10.73 -16.65
C GLU A 96 -10.69 11.59 -15.54
N PHE A 97 -10.20 10.97 -14.46
CA PHE A 97 -9.47 11.65 -13.39
C PHE A 97 -8.24 12.37 -13.95
N TYR A 98 -7.45 11.69 -14.79
CA TYR A 98 -6.28 12.29 -15.44
C TYR A 98 -6.65 13.56 -16.20
N ASN A 99 -7.62 13.47 -17.11
CA ASN A 99 -8.03 14.58 -17.96
C ASN A 99 -8.65 15.74 -17.18
N LYS A 100 -9.34 15.46 -16.07
CA LYS A 100 -10.01 16.50 -15.28
C LYS A 100 -9.11 17.13 -14.23
N CYS A 101 -8.33 16.33 -13.51
CA CYS A 101 -7.61 16.74 -12.31
C CYS A 101 -6.11 16.95 -12.56
N ILE A 102 -5.50 16.14 -13.44
CA ILE A 102 -4.05 16.24 -13.72
C ILE A 102 -3.78 17.18 -14.89
N ASN A 103 -4.63 17.15 -15.92
CA ASN A 103 -4.61 18.07 -17.06
C ASN A 103 -5.85 18.99 -17.08
N PRO A 104 -6.08 19.79 -16.03
CA PRO A 104 -7.33 20.49 -15.83
C PRO A 104 -7.56 21.60 -16.86
N THR A 105 -8.84 21.89 -17.13
CA THR A 105 -9.21 23.11 -17.85
C THR A 105 -8.91 24.35 -17.00
N ARG A 106 -8.90 25.53 -17.63
CA ARG A 106 -8.77 26.80 -16.91
C ARG A 106 -9.90 27.01 -15.90
N GLU A 107 -11.13 26.60 -16.26
CA GLU A 107 -12.29 26.67 -15.37
C GLU A 107 -12.10 25.82 -14.12
N TYR A 108 -11.66 24.57 -14.29
CA TYR A 108 -11.35 23.69 -13.16
C TYR A 108 -10.24 24.27 -12.30
N THR A 109 -9.16 24.76 -12.90
CA THR A 109 -8.05 25.38 -12.17
C THR A 109 -8.51 26.60 -11.34
N ASN A 110 -9.43 27.41 -11.89
CA ASN A 110 -9.99 28.56 -11.18
C ASN A 110 -10.85 28.16 -9.98
N SER A 111 -11.43 26.96 -10.01
CA SER A 111 -12.28 26.40 -8.96
C SER A 111 -11.49 25.97 -7.72
N ILE A 112 -10.20 25.70 -7.88
CA ILE A 112 -9.26 25.31 -6.82
C ILE A 112 -8.91 26.49 -5.91
N LYS A 113 -8.91 26.24 -4.59
CA LYS A 113 -8.65 27.24 -3.54
C LYS A 113 -7.20 27.71 -3.54
N ASP A 114 -6.25 26.77 -3.49
CA ASP A 114 -4.81 27.02 -3.56
C ASP A 114 -4.22 26.35 -4.81
N THR A 115 -4.11 27.13 -5.89
CA THR A 115 -3.56 26.64 -7.16
C THR A 115 -2.09 26.24 -7.05
N ASN A 116 -1.31 26.88 -6.17
CA ASN A 116 0.12 26.57 -6.03
C ASN A 116 0.30 25.21 -5.34
N GLY A 117 -0.37 25.00 -4.20
CA GLY A 117 -0.37 23.71 -3.52
C GLY A 117 -0.96 22.59 -4.39
N TYR A 118 -1.96 22.90 -5.21
CA TYR A 118 -2.51 21.93 -6.15
C TYR A 118 -1.54 21.52 -7.26
N ASN A 119 -0.71 22.44 -7.75
CA ASN A 119 0.34 22.10 -8.72
C ASN A 119 1.38 21.15 -8.11
N ILE A 120 1.81 21.42 -6.87
CA ILE A 120 2.71 20.53 -6.12
C ILE A 120 2.12 19.13 -5.95
N TYR A 121 0.81 19.04 -5.72
CA TYR A 121 0.09 17.78 -5.60
C TYR A 121 -0.01 17.00 -6.92
N LYS A 122 -0.41 17.64 -8.02
CA LYS A 122 -0.74 16.92 -9.26
C LYS A 122 0.50 16.43 -10.01
N ASP A 123 1.62 17.15 -9.92
CA ASP A 123 2.85 16.86 -10.68
C ASP A 123 3.44 15.47 -10.38
N PRO A 124 3.62 15.02 -9.12
CA PRO A 124 4.08 13.66 -8.85
C PRO A 124 3.02 12.59 -9.19
N ILE A 125 1.74 12.95 -9.22
CA ILE A 125 0.65 12.02 -9.59
C ILE A 125 0.63 11.76 -11.10
N ASP A 126 0.86 12.78 -11.93
CA ASP A 126 0.87 12.67 -13.40
C ASP A 126 1.70 11.48 -13.88
N ASN A 127 2.94 11.40 -13.40
CA ASN A 127 3.86 10.33 -13.76
C ASN A 127 3.45 8.98 -13.17
N LYS A 128 3.09 8.93 -11.88
CA LYS A 128 2.86 7.65 -11.19
C LYS A 128 1.52 7.02 -11.54
N LEU A 129 0.49 7.82 -11.82
CA LEU A 129 -0.87 7.35 -12.09
C LEU A 129 -0.91 6.42 -13.29
N LYS A 130 -0.33 6.83 -14.43
CA LYS A 130 -0.28 6.02 -15.65
C LYS A 130 0.57 4.76 -15.44
N LEU A 131 1.78 4.93 -14.89
CA LEU A 131 2.71 3.83 -14.63
C LEU A 131 2.08 2.74 -13.74
N MET A 132 1.39 3.12 -12.67
CA MET A 132 0.73 2.16 -11.78
C MET A 132 -0.55 1.58 -12.36
N ASN A 133 -1.30 2.35 -13.14
CA ASN A 133 -2.51 1.87 -13.79
C ASN A 133 -2.22 0.77 -14.82
N GLU A 134 -1.14 0.92 -15.58
CA GLU A 134 -0.69 -0.01 -16.62
C GLU A 134 0.17 -1.14 -16.06
N GLY A 135 1.09 -0.83 -15.15
CA GLY A 135 2.05 -1.80 -14.60
C GLY A 135 1.49 -2.72 -13.52
N ILE A 136 0.27 -2.45 -13.01
CA ILE A 136 -0.38 -3.28 -11.98
C ILE A 136 -1.75 -3.73 -12.48
N ASN A 137 -1.77 -4.91 -13.10
CA ASN A 137 -2.98 -5.53 -13.63
C ASN A 137 -4.09 -5.70 -12.58
N ASP A 138 -3.71 -6.05 -11.34
CA ASP A 138 -4.66 -6.32 -10.26
C ASP A 138 -4.35 -5.48 -9.02
N ILE A 139 -4.63 -4.18 -9.14
CA ILE A 139 -4.45 -3.20 -8.05
C ILE A 139 -5.30 -3.55 -6.81
N SER A 140 -6.40 -4.30 -6.99
CA SER A 140 -7.31 -4.69 -5.91
C SER A 140 -6.61 -5.57 -4.87
N LYS A 141 -5.73 -6.47 -5.29
CA LYS A 141 -4.94 -7.31 -4.37
C LYS A 141 -3.96 -6.49 -3.54
N PHE A 142 -3.33 -5.48 -4.16
CA PHE A 142 -2.44 -4.57 -3.44
C PHE A 142 -3.23 -3.72 -2.45
N TYR A 143 -4.39 -3.21 -2.86
CA TYR A 143 -5.29 -2.49 -1.98
C TYR A 143 -5.74 -3.32 -0.79
N ASP A 144 -6.10 -4.58 -0.99
CA ASP A 144 -6.48 -5.50 0.08
C ASP A 144 -5.35 -5.73 1.09
N ALA A 145 -4.13 -5.98 0.61
CA ALA A 145 -2.97 -6.15 1.47
C ALA A 145 -2.65 -4.86 2.25
N PHE A 146 -2.66 -3.72 1.57
CA PHE A 146 -2.49 -2.40 2.17
C PHE A 146 -3.55 -2.11 3.25
N LYS A 147 -4.83 -2.33 2.96
CA LYS A 147 -5.92 -2.17 3.90
C LYS A 147 -5.75 -3.07 5.12
N SER A 148 -5.37 -4.33 4.91
CA SER A 148 -5.07 -5.28 5.99
C SER A 148 -3.92 -4.81 6.87
N LEU A 149 -2.84 -4.27 6.27
CA LEU A 149 -1.72 -3.69 7.01
C LEU A 149 -2.19 -2.50 7.86
N CYS A 150 -3.00 -1.61 7.29
CA CYS A 150 -3.52 -0.46 8.03
C CYS A 150 -4.49 -0.85 9.16
N ASN A 151 -5.26 -1.92 9.02
CA ASN A 151 -6.06 -2.45 10.13
C ASN A 151 -5.18 -2.83 11.32
N MET A 152 -4.04 -3.50 11.08
CA MET A 152 -3.07 -3.80 12.13
C MET A 152 -2.56 -2.54 12.82
N TYR A 153 -2.12 -1.54 12.04
CA TYR A 153 -1.61 -0.27 12.58
C TYR A 153 -2.68 0.53 13.35
N ASN A 154 -3.94 0.46 12.93
CA ASN A 154 -5.03 1.18 13.57
C ASN A 154 -5.57 0.47 14.82
N GLY A 155 -5.50 -0.86 14.86
CA GLY A 155 -5.82 -1.68 16.03
C GLY A 155 -4.70 -1.70 17.09
N PHE A 156 -3.51 -1.21 16.74
CA PHE A 156 -2.39 -1.15 17.67
C PHE A 156 -2.59 -0.07 18.73
N ASN A 157 -2.83 -0.52 19.97
CA ASN A 157 -2.80 0.31 21.16
C ASN A 157 -1.47 0.10 21.90
N PRO A 158 -0.60 1.12 22.02
CA PRO A 158 0.70 0.99 22.71
C PRO A 158 0.57 0.74 24.21
N ASP A 159 -0.60 1.01 24.80
CA ASP A 159 -0.89 0.81 26.22
C ASP A 159 -1.53 -0.54 26.52
N ASP A 160 -1.91 -1.30 25.47
CA ASP A 160 -2.42 -2.66 25.62
C ASP A 160 -1.26 -3.67 25.59
N SER A 161 -1.12 -4.43 26.67
CA SER A 161 -0.11 -5.48 26.80
C SER A 161 -0.40 -6.74 25.97
N GLY A 162 -1.64 -6.91 25.50
CA GLY A 162 -2.10 -8.10 24.77
C GLY A 162 -2.20 -7.87 23.27
N CYS A 163 -1.18 -8.25 22.49
CA CYS A 163 -1.17 -8.08 21.03
C CYS A 163 -2.06 -9.10 20.29
N THR A 164 -3.09 -9.66 20.93
CA THR A 164 -3.89 -10.79 20.42
C THR A 164 -4.73 -10.40 19.19
N GLU A 165 -5.39 -9.24 19.22
CA GLU A 165 -6.16 -8.75 18.06
C GLU A 165 -5.23 -8.46 16.87
N ASN A 166 -4.08 -7.85 17.14
CA ASN A 166 -3.03 -7.59 16.15
C ASN A 166 -2.49 -8.87 15.51
N LEU A 167 -2.45 -9.99 16.24
CA LEU A 167 -1.98 -11.27 15.71
C LEU A 167 -2.95 -11.84 14.66
N ASN A 168 -4.27 -11.73 14.87
CA ASN A 168 -5.25 -12.22 13.91
C ASN A 168 -5.20 -11.39 12.62
N ASP A 169 -5.07 -10.07 12.73
CA ASP A 169 -4.94 -9.21 11.55
C ASP A 169 -3.59 -9.40 10.84
N ALA A 170 -2.51 -9.71 11.58
CA ALA A 170 -1.24 -10.08 10.99
C ALA A 170 -1.30 -11.38 10.17
N LYS A 171 -2.10 -12.37 10.59
CA LYS A 171 -2.35 -13.59 9.80
C LYS A 171 -3.08 -13.26 8.50
N LYS A 172 -4.14 -12.44 8.56
CA LYS A 172 -4.85 -11.98 7.35
C LYS A 172 -3.92 -11.22 6.40
N PHE A 173 -3.05 -10.35 6.94
CA PHE A 173 -2.07 -9.66 6.13
C PHE A 173 -1.10 -10.63 5.46
N ALA A 174 -0.53 -11.59 6.20
CA ALA A 174 0.38 -12.60 5.66
C ALA A 174 -0.26 -13.42 4.53
N GLU A 175 -1.53 -13.80 4.66
CA GLU A 175 -2.29 -14.47 3.60
C GLU A 175 -2.44 -13.59 2.35
N LYS A 176 -2.80 -12.31 2.51
CA LYS A 176 -2.91 -11.36 1.39
C LYS A 176 -1.56 -11.11 0.72
N TYR A 177 -0.50 -10.99 1.50
CA TYR A 177 0.87 -10.85 1.01
C TYR A 177 1.31 -12.08 0.21
N GLU A 178 1.02 -13.28 0.71
CA GLU A 178 1.30 -14.53 0.01
C GLU A 178 0.58 -14.61 -1.34
N ILE A 179 -0.68 -14.16 -1.41
CA ILE A 179 -1.42 -14.08 -2.67
C ILE A 179 -0.72 -13.15 -3.67
N LEU A 180 -0.21 -12.01 -3.22
CA LEU A 180 0.57 -11.10 -4.08
C LEU A 180 1.84 -11.79 -4.59
N LEU A 181 2.63 -12.35 -3.67
CA LEU A 181 3.88 -13.03 -4.01
C LEU A 181 3.68 -14.17 -5.03
N ASN A 182 2.60 -14.95 -4.89
CA ASN A 182 2.30 -16.07 -5.80
C ASN A 182 1.74 -15.63 -7.16
N ASN A 183 1.11 -14.45 -7.24
CA ASN A 183 0.60 -13.90 -8.49
C ASN A 183 1.71 -13.20 -9.30
N ASN A 184 2.90 -13.06 -8.74
CA ASN A 184 4.08 -12.48 -9.37
C ASN A 184 4.71 -13.37 -10.48
N ASN A 185 3.98 -14.37 -10.99
CA ASN A 185 4.45 -15.33 -12.00
C ASN A 185 4.32 -14.83 -13.46
N ASN A 186 4.05 -13.53 -13.69
CA ASN A 186 4.20 -12.94 -15.02
C ASN A 186 5.67 -12.56 -15.23
N ASN A 187 6.26 -13.08 -16.30
CA ASN A 187 7.69 -13.11 -16.66
C ASN A 187 8.46 -11.76 -16.79
N ASP A 188 7.99 -10.66 -16.19
CA ASP A 188 8.66 -9.34 -16.25
C ASP A 188 9.37 -8.97 -14.94
N THR A 189 9.60 -9.95 -14.07
CA THR A 189 10.16 -9.76 -12.71
C THR A 189 11.62 -10.15 -12.56
N ASP A 190 12.32 -10.41 -13.67
CA ASP A 190 13.78 -10.62 -13.65
C ASP A 190 14.58 -9.34 -13.30
N THR A 191 13.91 -8.22 -13.07
CA THR A 191 14.51 -7.00 -12.50
C THR A 191 13.88 -6.67 -11.14
N GLU A 192 14.70 -6.73 -10.11
CA GLU A 192 14.45 -6.32 -8.72
C GLU A 192 13.80 -4.92 -8.62
N ASP A 193 13.96 -4.10 -9.66
CA ASP A 193 13.45 -2.73 -9.80
C ASP A 193 12.01 -2.60 -10.34
N SER A 194 11.29 -3.70 -10.61
CA SER A 194 9.91 -3.58 -11.12
C SER A 194 8.99 -2.83 -10.13
N LEU A 195 8.01 -2.09 -10.64
CA LEU A 195 7.01 -1.40 -9.81
C LEU A 195 6.28 -2.38 -8.86
N TYR A 196 6.02 -3.60 -9.33
CA TYR A 196 5.40 -4.66 -8.53
C TYR A 196 6.30 -5.06 -7.34
N SER A 197 7.59 -5.31 -7.61
CA SER A 197 8.60 -5.65 -6.60
C SER A 197 8.79 -4.52 -5.59
N GLN A 198 8.80 -3.27 -6.04
CA GLN A 198 8.88 -2.09 -5.16
C GLN A 198 7.71 -2.05 -4.16
N ILE A 199 6.47 -2.23 -4.63
CA ILE A 199 5.29 -2.19 -3.73
C ILE A 199 5.27 -3.39 -2.78
N LEU A 200 5.67 -4.58 -3.25
CA LEU A 200 5.86 -5.74 -2.38
C LEU A 200 6.87 -5.44 -1.26
N SER A 201 8.03 -4.89 -1.62
CA SER A 201 9.08 -4.53 -0.66
C SER A 201 8.61 -3.47 0.35
N ILE A 202 7.80 -2.51 -0.10
CA ILE A 202 7.18 -1.51 0.78
C ILE A 202 6.26 -2.19 1.81
N LEU A 203 5.36 -3.07 1.35
CA LEU A 203 4.44 -3.81 2.22
C LEU A 203 5.17 -4.71 3.22
N SER A 204 6.21 -5.44 2.80
CA SER A 204 6.98 -6.30 3.69
C SER A 204 7.76 -5.50 4.73
N THR A 205 8.40 -4.41 4.31
CA THR A 205 9.17 -3.54 5.22
C THR A 205 8.27 -2.92 6.28
N ASP A 206 7.09 -2.42 5.88
CA ASP A 206 6.17 -1.80 6.83
C ASP A 206 5.49 -2.81 7.76
N TYR A 207 5.33 -4.07 7.33
CA TYR A 207 4.96 -5.17 8.21
C TYR A 207 6.06 -5.48 9.23
N ASP A 208 7.31 -5.62 8.81
CA ASP A 208 8.43 -5.90 9.71
C ASP A 208 8.62 -4.77 10.75
N ASN A 209 8.43 -3.52 10.32
CA ASN A 209 8.42 -2.36 11.20
C ASN A 209 7.29 -2.43 12.24
N PHE A 210 6.11 -2.91 11.86
CA PHE A 210 4.99 -3.13 12.79
C PHE A 210 5.36 -4.21 13.82
N VAL A 211 5.82 -5.36 13.34
CA VAL A 211 6.20 -6.50 14.18
C VAL A 211 7.29 -6.12 15.19
N LYS A 212 8.29 -5.35 14.76
CA LYS A 212 9.35 -4.83 15.64
C LYS A 212 8.77 -3.93 16.75
N LYS A 213 7.88 -3.00 16.41
CA LYS A 213 7.20 -2.13 17.40
C LYS A 213 6.38 -2.94 18.40
N CYS A 214 5.74 -4.00 17.94
CA CYS A 214 5.05 -4.94 18.81
C CYS A 214 6.02 -5.64 19.77
N TYR A 215 7.14 -6.20 19.30
CA TYR A 215 8.09 -6.90 20.17
C TYR A 215 8.85 -5.99 21.16
N GLU A 216 9.00 -4.70 20.86
CA GLU A 216 9.48 -3.72 21.84
C GLU A 216 8.56 -3.59 23.06
N LYS A 217 7.29 -4.02 22.93
CA LYS A 217 6.33 -4.12 24.02
C LYS A 217 6.28 -5.56 24.55
N LYS A 218 6.38 -5.71 25.88
CA LYS A 218 6.29 -7.03 26.53
C LYS A 218 4.87 -7.59 26.34
N GLY A 219 4.74 -8.84 25.89
CA GLY A 219 3.45 -9.56 25.88
C GLY A 219 2.88 -9.90 24.49
N CYS A 220 3.54 -9.54 23.40
CA CYS A 220 3.08 -9.95 22.07
C CYS A 220 3.32 -11.46 21.79
N GLY A 221 2.35 -12.08 21.11
CA GLY A 221 2.50 -13.43 20.57
C GLY A 221 3.44 -13.50 19.36
N ASN A 222 3.69 -14.71 18.86
CA ASN A 222 4.52 -14.93 17.68
C ASN A 222 3.78 -14.50 16.41
N PHE A 223 4.27 -13.44 15.76
CA PHE A 223 3.74 -12.98 14.49
C PHE A 223 4.09 -13.95 13.34
N PRO A 224 3.22 -14.12 12.34
CA PRO A 224 3.52 -14.95 11.18
C PRO A 224 4.67 -14.36 10.37
N SER A 225 5.65 -15.18 9.98
CA SER A 225 6.66 -14.75 9.02
C SER A 225 6.05 -14.61 7.63
N LEU A 226 6.45 -13.58 6.89
CA LEU A 226 6.06 -13.44 5.49
C LEU A 226 6.83 -14.45 4.62
N PRO A 227 6.18 -15.05 3.60
CA PRO A 227 6.89 -15.89 2.64
C PRO A 227 7.89 -15.06 1.83
N VAL A 228 9.07 -15.61 1.58
CA VAL A 228 10.15 -14.95 0.83
C VAL A 228 10.13 -15.33 -0.66
N TYR A 229 9.59 -16.51 -0.98
CA TYR A 229 9.54 -17.03 -2.35
C TYR A 229 8.11 -17.46 -2.74
N PRO A 230 7.73 -17.31 -4.03
CA PRO A 230 6.49 -17.88 -4.53
C PRO A 230 6.44 -19.40 -4.30
N ARG A 231 5.27 -19.95 -3.98
CA ARG A 231 5.07 -21.41 -3.78
C ARG A 231 5.48 -22.23 -4.99
N SER A 232 5.31 -21.69 -6.20
CA SER A 232 5.76 -22.32 -7.46
C SER A 232 7.28 -22.59 -7.48
N PHE A 233 8.07 -21.76 -6.81
CA PHE A 233 9.52 -21.94 -6.68
C PHE A 233 9.86 -23.01 -5.64
N SER A 234 9.18 -23.00 -4.48
CA SER A 234 9.39 -23.98 -3.41
C SER A 234 9.09 -25.42 -3.84
N ILE A 235 8.08 -25.63 -4.70
CA ILE A 235 7.75 -26.96 -5.24
C ILE A 235 8.84 -27.45 -6.21
N LYS A 236 9.43 -26.57 -7.02
CA LYS A 236 10.52 -26.92 -7.95
C LYS A 236 11.81 -27.32 -7.22
N VAL A 237 12.16 -26.65 -6.12
CA VAL A 237 13.36 -26.99 -5.33
C VAL A 237 13.20 -28.33 -4.60
N THR A 238 12.00 -28.65 -4.13
CA THR A 238 11.71 -29.92 -3.44
C THR A 238 11.71 -31.13 -4.39
N LEU A 239 11.49 -30.92 -5.70
CA LEU A 239 11.44 -31.95 -6.73
C LEU A 239 12.79 -32.31 -7.35
N ILE A 240 13.89 -31.66 -6.96
CA ILE A 240 15.24 -32.13 -7.33
C ILE A 240 15.54 -33.32 -6.40
N PRO A 241 15.53 -34.58 -6.89
CA PRO A 241 15.86 -35.70 -6.04
C PRO A 241 17.34 -35.52 -5.69
N ILE A 242 17.63 -35.34 -4.40
CA ILE A 242 19.00 -35.38 -3.91
C ILE A 242 19.49 -36.81 -4.16
N THR A 243 20.10 -37.03 -5.32
CA THR A 243 20.84 -38.24 -5.63
C THR A 243 22.12 -38.17 -4.81
N PHE A 244 22.01 -38.54 -3.54
CA PHE A 244 23.17 -38.85 -2.70
C PHE A 244 23.89 -40.06 -3.31
N ILE A 245 24.85 -39.79 -4.18
CA ILE A 245 25.86 -40.78 -4.57
C ILE A 245 26.81 -40.88 -3.36
N PHE A 246 26.53 -41.82 -2.47
CA PHE A 246 27.52 -42.29 -1.50
C PHE A 246 28.60 -43.06 -2.26
N VAL A 247 29.66 -42.37 -2.68
CA VAL A 247 30.92 -43.04 -3.03
C VAL A 247 31.54 -43.51 -1.71
N ALA A 248 31.32 -44.77 -1.36
CA ALA A 248 32.07 -45.42 -0.30
C ALA A 248 33.54 -45.50 -0.74
N ILE A 249 34.39 -44.64 -0.17
CA ILE A 249 35.84 -44.77 -0.29
C ILE A 249 36.28 -45.78 0.78
N PRO A 250 36.79 -46.97 0.43
CA PRO A 250 37.45 -47.83 1.40
C PRO A 250 38.84 -47.25 1.65
N ILE A 251 39.00 -46.52 2.76
CA ILE A 251 40.34 -46.18 3.25
C ILE A 251 40.90 -47.44 3.89
N PHE A 252 41.89 -48.04 3.23
CA PHE A 252 42.66 -49.16 3.72
C PHE A 252 43.37 -48.78 5.04
N LEU A 253 43.14 -49.59 6.07
CA LEU A 253 43.92 -49.64 7.30
C LEU A 253 45.30 -50.23 6.98
N GLU A 254 46.34 -49.39 6.99
CA GLU A 254 47.72 -49.85 7.00
C GLU A 254 48.22 -49.92 8.45
N PHE A 255 48.25 -51.14 8.98
CA PHE A 255 48.99 -51.47 10.19
C PHE A 255 50.48 -51.53 9.83
N ALA A 256 51.31 -50.72 10.49
CA ALA A 256 52.73 -50.99 10.59
C ALA A 256 53.21 -50.73 12.03
N TYR A 257 53.46 -51.83 12.74
CA TYR A 257 54.16 -51.91 14.01
C TYR A 257 55.65 -52.11 13.70
N LYS A 258 56.51 -51.13 14.01
CA LYS A 258 57.84 -51.31 14.66
C LYS A 258 58.55 -49.98 14.86
#